data_AF-A0A9E0E6A7-F1
#
_entry.id   AF-A0A9E0E6A7-F1
#
_cell.length_a   1.000
_cell.length_b   1.000
_cell.length_c   1.000
_cell.angle_alpha   90.00
_cell.angle_beta   90.00
_cell.angle_gamma   90.00
#
_symmetry.space_group_name_H-M   'P 1'
#
loop_
_entity.id
_entity.type
_entity.pdbx_description
1 polymer ?
#
loop_
_entity_poly.entity_id
_entity_poly.type
_entity_poly.pdbx_seq_one_letter_code
_entity_poly.pdbx_strand_id
1 'polypeptide(L)'
;MWNELRRRYVNREMLFWIAGAVISQEVLLTVFLRTLQRNVSGTPCVLDVLTCMSQNYVFPLMMIIASVCNQRMMKCDRDPMIILKYSSRAGIYLWQSICTIVYSAVLSLIYELAAIAYASTKFDVFFNWNSYSSYKLMNLDVLPAGEVTSIQVMFVYWILMALMIAITCFIGIIFEIIFSSDVISGVAVIIFAGVDIFIPLTYHKLIIFGAAWYSSGECARKLGIAALIMAVLIIAGLILQRKREYYEYKKEDE
;
A
#
# COMPACT_ATOMS: atom_id res chain seq x y z
N MET A 1 11.00 15.79 12.35
CA MET A 1 10.51 14.58 11.67
C MET A 1 10.43 13.38 12.60
N TRP A 2 11.55 12.90 13.19
CA TRP A 2 11.54 11.73 14.10
C TRP A 2 10.53 11.82 15.25
N ASN A 3 10.39 12.98 15.90
CA ASN A 3 9.41 13.14 16.98
C ASN A 3 7.95 12.99 16.50
N GLU A 4 7.64 13.40 15.28
CA GLU A 4 6.30 13.21 14.70
C GLU A 4 6.05 11.76 14.30
N LEU A 5 7.06 11.12 13.73
CA LEU A 5 7.00 9.69 13.43
C LEU A 5 6.87 8.89 14.73
N ARG A 6 7.64 9.20 15.77
CA ARG A 6 7.53 8.52 17.07
C ARG A 6 6.12 8.66 17.64
N ARG A 7 5.56 9.88 17.61
CA ARG A 7 4.21 10.14 18.12
C ARG A 7 3.13 9.35 17.38
N ARG A 8 3.21 9.28 16.05
CA ARG A 8 2.18 8.65 15.20
C ARG A 8 2.38 7.13 15.03
N TYR A 9 3.61 6.65 15.05
CA TYR A 9 3.98 5.26 14.68
C TYR A 9 4.45 4.41 15.87
N VAL A 10 4.98 5.03 16.93
CA VAL A 10 5.56 4.31 18.08
C VAL A 10 4.64 4.44 19.30
N ASN A 11 3.42 3.90 19.15
CA ASN A 11 2.48 3.68 20.25
C ASN A 11 2.05 2.21 20.24
N ARG A 12 1.73 1.64 21.41
CA ARG A 12 1.33 0.24 21.61
C ARG A 12 0.17 -0.16 20.69
N GLU A 13 -0.83 0.71 20.54
CA GLU A 13 -1.96 0.47 19.65
C GLU A 13 -1.50 0.38 18.19
N MET A 14 -0.59 1.25 17.75
CA MET A 14 -0.13 1.27 16.35
C MET A 14 0.79 0.09 16.02
N LEU A 15 1.62 -0.33 16.96
CA LEU A 15 2.40 -1.55 16.84
C LEU A 15 1.49 -2.78 16.72
N PHE A 16 0.38 -2.81 17.46
CA PHE A 16 -0.62 -3.87 17.33
C PHE A 16 -1.28 -3.88 15.95
N TRP A 17 -1.66 -2.71 15.42
CA TRP A 17 -2.24 -2.60 14.07
C TRP A 17 -1.25 -3.02 12.97
N ILE A 18 0.00 -2.59 13.04
CA ILE A 18 1.04 -2.99 12.08
C ILE A 18 1.31 -4.50 12.15
N ALA A 19 1.44 -5.06 13.36
CA ALA A 19 1.62 -6.50 13.55
C ALA A 19 0.43 -7.29 12.99
N GLY A 20 -0.80 -6.86 13.28
CA GLY A 20 -2.01 -7.44 12.71
C GLY A 20 -2.03 -7.39 11.19
N ALA A 21 -1.58 -6.27 10.61
CA ALA A 21 -1.48 -6.09 9.17
C ALA A 21 -0.49 -7.07 8.52
N VAL A 22 0.68 -7.28 9.13
CA VAL A 22 1.67 -8.26 8.64
C VAL A 22 1.16 -9.69 8.78
N ILE A 23 0.58 -10.05 9.94
CA ILE A 23 0.01 -11.39 10.16
C ILE A 23 -1.10 -11.67 9.14
N SER A 24 -1.96 -10.69 8.86
CA SER A 24 -3.03 -10.84 7.88
C SER A 24 -2.50 -11.08 6.47
N GLN A 25 -1.41 -10.40 6.08
CA GLN A 25 -0.74 -10.59 4.80
C GLN A 25 -0.19 -12.02 4.70
N GLU A 26 0.46 -12.55 5.74
CA GLU A 26 0.97 -13.92 5.75
C GLU A 26 -0.13 -14.99 5.63
N VAL A 27 -1.27 -14.77 6.31
CA VAL A 27 -2.43 -15.67 6.22
C VAL A 27 -3.01 -15.65 4.80
N LEU A 28 -3.23 -14.46 4.23
CA LEU A 28 -3.76 -14.31 2.87
C LEU A 28 -2.84 -14.96 1.85
N LEU A 29 -1.53 -14.71 1.97
CA LEU A 29 -0.51 -15.27 1.11
C LEU A 29 -0.46 -16.80 1.20
N THR A 30 -0.53 -17.36 2.41
CA THR A 30 -0.55 -18.82 2.62
C THR A 30 -1.76 -19.47 1.94
N VAL A 31 -2.95 -18.89 2.09
CA VAL A 31 -4.17 -19.41 1.46
C VAL A 31 -4.08 -19.34 -0.06
N PHE A 32 -3.58 -18.23 -0.59
CA PHE A 32 -3.53 -18.03 -2.04
C PHE A 32 -2.45 -18.88 -2.71
N LEU A 33 -1.25 -18.97 -2.12
CA LEU A 33 -0.18 -19.85 -2.60
C LEU A 33 -0.61 -21.31 -2.63
N ARG A 34 -1.32 -21.80 -1.60
CA ARG A 34 -1.89 -23.17 -1.61
C ARG A 34 -2.89 -23.38 -2.74
N THR A 35 -3.69 -22.36 -3.04
CA THR A 35 -4.69 -22.42 -4.11
C THR A 35 -4.01 -22.46 -5.48
N LEU A 36 -2.98 -21.63 -5.69
CA LEU A 36 -2.17 -21.64 -6.92
C LEU A 36 -1.42 -22.96 -7.10
N GLN A 37 -0.78 -23.47 -6.05
CA GLN A 37 -0.04 -24.74 -6.10
C GLN A 37 -0.91 -25.93 -6.48
N ARG A 38 -2.19 -25.95 -6.07
CA ARG A 38 -3.13 -27.02 -6.42
C ARG A 38 -3.46 -27.07 -7.91
N ASN A 39 -3.38 -25.95 -8.61
CA ASN A 39 -3.86 -25.81 -9.98
C ASN A 39 -2.73 -25.81 -11.02
N VAL A 40 -1.48 -26.01 -10.59
CA VAL A 40 -0.31 -25.75 -11.43
C VAL A 40 0.70 -26.88 -11.34
N SER A 41 1.24 -27.29 -12.50
CA SER A 41 2.42 -28.16 -12.58
C SER A 41 3.71 -27.34 -12.70
N GLY A 42 4.43 -27.15 -11.59
CA GLY A 42 5.74 -26.50 -11.63
C GLY A 42 6.44 -26.38 -10.28
N THR A 43 7.75 -26.09 -10.32
CA THR A 43 8.57 -25.79 -9.14
C THR A 43 8.49 -24.29 -8.81
N PRO A 44 7.78 -23.90 -7.74
CA PRO A 44 7.70 -22.50 -7.31
C PRO A 44 9.06 -21.98 -6.83
N CYS A 45 9.32 -20.68 -6.97
CA CYS A 45 10.47 -20.01 -6.37
C CYS A 45 10.07 -18.89 -5.39
N VAL A 46 11.01 -18.43 -4.57
CA VAL A 46 10.77 -17.38 -3.56
C VAL A 46 10.14 -16.13 -4.17
N LEU A 47 10.66 -15.65 -5.30
CA LEU A 47 10.14 -14.45 -5.96
C LEU A 47 8.71 -14.59 -6.52
N ASP A 48 8.18 -15.81 -6.63
CA ASP A 48 6.80 -16.01 -7.06
C ASP A 48 5.78 -15.44 -6.06
N VAL A 49 6.23 -15.26 -4.82
CA VAL A 49 5.47 -14.65 -3.74
C VAL A 49 5.11 -13.19 -4.05
N LEU A 50 5.99 -12.43 -4.72
CA LEU A 50 5.76 -11.01 -5.02
C LEU A 50 4.65 -10.86 -6.06
N THR A 51 4.62 -11.75 -7.04
CA THR A 51 3.51 -11.81 -8.01
C THR A 51 2.23 -12.27 -7.32
N CYS A 52 2.30 -13.21 -6.37
CA CYS A 52 1.14 -13.62 -5.59
C CYS A 52 0.56 -12.47 -4.75
N MET A 53 1.42 -11.63 -4.16
CA MET A 53 1.00 -10.45 -3.40
C MET A 53 0.34 -9.39 -4.26
N SER A 54 0.70 -9.30 -5.54
CA SER A 54 0.18 -8.31 -6.48
C SER A 54 -1.07 -8.79 -7.24
N GLN A 55 -1.56 -10.00 -6.97
CA GLN A 55 -2.76 -10.53 -7.61
C GLN A 55 -4.07 -9.93 -7.07
N ASN A 56 -5.13 -10.07 -7.89
CA ASN A 56 -6.44 -9.41 -7.77
C ASN A 56 -7.21 -9.61 -6.45
N TYR A 57 -6.73 -10.46 -5.53
CA TYR A 57 -7.38 -10.71 -4.24
C TYR A 57 -6.48 -10.35 -3.06
N VAL A 58 -5.21 -10.77 -3.09
CA VAL A 58 -4.26 -10.51 -2.00
C VAL A 58 -3.97 -9.02 -1.91
N PHE A 59 -3.71 -8.37 -3.05
CA PHE A 59 -3.36 -6.96 -3.08
C PHE A 59 -4.47 -6.07 -2.52
N PRO A 60 -5.73 -6.11 -3.02
CA PRO A 60 -6.75 -5.18 -2.54
C PRO A 60 -7.12 -5.42 -1.06
N LEU A 61 -7.02 -6.66 -0.56
CA LEU A 61 -7.23 -6.96 0.87
C LEU A 61 -6.13 -6.36 1.74
N MET A 62 -4.85 -6.51 1.34
CA MET A 62 -3.74 -5.86 2.02
C MET A 62 -3.89 -4.33 2.02
N MET A 63 -4.36 -3.77 0.91
CA MET A 63 -4.63 -2.34 0.75
C MET A 63 -5.70 -1.83 1.71
N ILE A 64 -6.80 -2.57 1.90
CA ILE A 64 -7.84 -2.24 2.90
C ILE A 64 -7.22 -2.19 4.30
N ILE A 65 -6.42 -3.19 4.65
CA ILE A 65 -5.84 -3.28 6.00
C ILE A 65 -4.83 -2.15 6.23
N ALA A 66 -3.95 -1.89 5.26
CA ALA A 66 -2.97 -0.80 5.31
C ALA A 66 -3.64 0.58 5.44
N SER A 67 -4.68 0.83 4.66
CA SER A 67 -5.38 2.11 4.69
C SER A 67 -6.20 2.32 5.97
N VAL A 68 -6.85 1.28 6.50
CA VAL A 68 -7.51 1.32 7.82
C VAL A 68 -6.50 1.58 8.93
N CYS A 69 -5.32 0.93 8.89
CA CYS A 69 -4.24 1.21 9.82
C CYS A 69 -3.79 2.67 9.73
N ASN A 70 -3.58 3.21 8.52
CA ASN A 70 -3.22 4.62 8.34
C ASN A 70 -4.29 5.57 8.91
N GLN A 71 -5.59 5.30 8.68
CA GLN A 71 -6.68 6.09 9.26
C GLN A 71 -6.65 6.09 10.79
N ARG A 72 -6.41 4.94 11.42
CA ARG A 72 -6.25 4.83 12.87
C ARG A 72 -5.07 5.68 13.35
N MET A 73 -3.96 5.65 12.63
CA MET A 73 -2.77 6.44 12.95
C MET A 73 -3.00 7.94 12.87
N MET A 74 -3.81 8.38 11.90
CA MET A 74 -4.12 9.79 11.72
C MET A 74 -5.17 10.32 12.71
N LYS A 75 -5.80 9.47 13.54
CA LYS A 75 -6.75 9.91 14.57
C LYS A 75 -6.13 10.87 15.58
N CYS A 76 -4.84 10.74 15.87
CA CYS A 76 -4.17 11.66 16.78
C CYS A 76 -4.28 13.09 16.29
N ASP A 77 -4.31 13.35 14.98
CA ASP A 77 -4.39 14.70 14.39
C ASP A 77 -5.76 15.38 14.55
N ARG A 78 -6.72 14.73 15.20
CA ARG A 78 -8.03 15.30 15.51
C ARG A 78 -8.03 16.12 16.79
N ASP A 79 -7.01 16.00 17.63
CA ASP A 79 -6.95 16.77 18.88
C ASP A 79 -6.84 18.28 18.57
N PRO A 80 -7.74 19.12 19.10
CA PRO A 80 -7.72 20.56 18.84
C PRO A 80 -6.40 21.23 19.29
N MET A 81 -5.73 20.66 20.29
CA MET A 81 -4.40 21.09 20.77
C MET A 81 -3.30 21.03 19.69
N ILE A 82 -3.51 20.27 18.62
CA ILE A 82 -2.54 20.08 17.54
C ILE A 82 -2.51 21.26 16.58
N ILE A 83 -3.62 22.00 16.46
CA ILE A 83 -3.68 23.21 15.62
C ILE A 83 -2.76 24.27 16.19
N LEU A 84 -2.70 24.40 17.52
CA LEU A 84 -1.78 25.30 18.21
C LEU A 84 -0.32 24.94 17.92
N LYS A 85 -0.02 23.65 17.73
CA LYS A 85 1.34 23.16 17.44
C LYS A 85 1.77 23.42 15.98
N TYR A 86 0.86 23.28 15.01
CA TYR A 86 1.20 23.40 13.58
C TYR A 86 0.88 24.77 12.97
N SER A 87 0.25 25.68 13.72
CA SER A 87 -0.07 27.07 13.35
C SER A 87 -1.02 27.24 12.14
N SER A 88 -1.13 26.24 11.25
CA SER A 88 -1.99 26.27 10.08
C SER A 88 -2.56 24.90 9.73
N ARG A 89 -3.78 24.89 9.17
CA ARG A 89 -4.41 23.68 8.61
C ARG A 89 -3.53 23.07 7.50
N ALA A 90 -2.86 23.92 6.72
CA ALA A 90 -1.98 23.51 5.62
C ALA A 90 -0.77 22.74 6.14
N GLY A 91 -0.18 23.21 7.24
CA GLY A 91 0.91 22.52 7.93
C GLY A 91 0.50 21.13 8.40
N ILE A 92 -0.72 20.95 8.92
CA ILE A 92 -1.23 19.65 9.34
C ILE A 92 -1.33 18.70 8.14
N TYR A 93 -1.94 19.14 7.03
CA TYR A 93 -2.08 18.31 5.84
C TYR A 93 -0.73 17.93 5.22
N LEU A 94 0.24 18.86 5.19
CA LEU A 94 1.59 18.56 4.72
C LEU A 94 2.26 17.47 5.57
N TRP A 95 2.16 17.57 6.90
CA TRP A 95 2.71 16.54 7.78
C TRP A 95 1.99 15.20 7.64
N GLN A 96 0.66 15.20 7.48
CA GLN A 96 -0.12 14.00 7.17
C GLN A 96 0.33 13.36 5.86
N SER A 97 0.60 14.16 4.83
CA SER A 97 1.07 13.69 3.53
C SER A 97 2.45 13.05 3.63
N ILE A 98 3.41 13.71 4.28
CA ILE A 98 4.76 13.18 4.50
C ILE A 98 4.69 11.86 5.29
N CYS A 99 3.92 11.84 6.37
CA CYS A 99 3.74 10.64 7.19
C CYS A 99 3.11 9.50 6.38
N THR A 100 2.08 9.78 5.57
CA THR A 100 1.44 8.78 4.71
C THR A 100 2.42 8.18 3.70
N ILE A 101 3.29 8.99 3.09
CA ILE A 101 4.31 8.50 2.15
C ILE A 101 5.32 7.61 2.88
N VAL A 102 5.84 8.05 4.03
CA VAL A 102 6.79 7.28 4.84
C VAL A 102 6.15 5.97 5.33
N TYR A 103 4.92 6.02 5.80
CA TYR A 103 4.15 4.84 6.20
C TYR A 103 4.06 3.82 5.07
N SER A 104 3.65 4.28 3.89
CA SER A 104 3.41 3.41 2.75
C SER A 104 4.71 2.76 2.27
N ALA A 105 5.82 3.52 2.28
CA ALA A 105 7.14 2.99 1.94
C ALA A 105 7.66 1.98 2.98
N VAL A 106 7.47 2.24 4.28
CA VAL A 106 7.93 1.33 5.34
C VAL A 106 7.06 0.07 5.39
N LEU A 107 5.74 0.20 5.36
CA LEU A 107 4.83 -0.94 5.41
C LEU A 107 5.01 -1.84 4.20
N SER A 108 5.13 -1.27 2.99
CA SER A 108 5.38 -2.08 1.79
C SER A 108 6.70 -2.82 1.88
N LEU A 109 7.76 -2.21 2.41
CA LEU A 109 9.03 -2.87 2.63
C LEU A 109 8.89 -4.04 3.62
N ILE A 110 8.15 -3.83 4.72
CA ILE A 110 7.89 -4.89 5.70
C ILE A 110 7.11 -6.04 5.06
N TYR A 111 6.09 -5.75 4.27
CA TYR A 111 5.31 -6.79 3.57
C TYR A 111 6.17 -7.59 2.60
N GLU A 112 7.02 -6.93 1.82
CA GLU A 112 7.91 -7.60 0.88
C GLU A 112 8.93 -8.49 1.59
N LEU A 113 9.58 -7.96 2.64
CA LEU A 113 10.55 -8.72 3.43
C LEU A 113 9.90 -9.90 4.17
N ALA A 114 8.71 -9.72 4.73
CA ALA A 114 7.96 -10.78 5.39
C ALA A 114 7.59 -11.90 4.42
N ALA A 115 7.07 -11.55 3.24
CA ALA A 115 6.73 -12.50 2.21
C ALA A 115 7.94 -13.27 1.67
N ILE A 116 9.08 -12.60 1.46
CA ILE A 116 10.33 -13.23 1.05
C ILE A 116 10.85 -14.18 2.14
N ALA A 117 10.81 -13.76 3.41
CA ALA A 117 11.21 -14.61 4.53
C ALA A 117 10.32 -15.86 4.61
N TYR A 118 9.00 -15.70 4.51
CA TYR A 118 8.05 -16.79 4.47
C TYR A 118 8.34 -17.75 3.31
N ALA A 119 8.46 -17.23 2.10
CA ALA A 119 8.68 -18.04 0.90
C ALA A 119 10.04 -18.75 0.94
N SER A 120 11.06 -18.15 1.55
CA SER A 120 12.38 -18.78 1.75
C SER A 120 12.33 -19.98 2.71
N THR A 121 11.33 -20.06 3.59
CA THR A 121 11.11 -21.27 4.42
C THR A 121 10.32 -22.37 3.70
N LYS A 122 9.73 -22.06 2.53
CA LYS A 122 8.86 -22.96 1.77
C LYS A 122 9.47 -23.46 0.47
N PHE A 123 10.33 -22.66 -0.15
CA PHE A 123 10.88 -22.92 -1.47
C PHE A 123 12.41 -22.93 -1.41
N ASP A 124 13.01 -23.95 -2.02
CA ASP A 124 14.46 -24.12 -2.06
C ASP A 124 15.15 -23.23 -3.11
N VAL A 125 14.38 -22.69 -4.06
CA VAL A 125 14.90 -21.89 -5.17
C VAL A 125 14.48 -20.44 -5.00
N PHE A 126 15.44 -19.51 -4.98
CA PHE A 126 15.16 -18.08 -4.83
C PHE A 126 14.54 -17.46 -6.09
N PHE A 127 15.07 -17.81 -7.27
CA PHE A 127 14.65 -17.28 -8.56
C PHE A 127 14.67 -18.39 -9.62
N ASN A 128 13.55 -18.60 -10.30
CA ASN A 128 13.42 -19.64 -11.33
C ASN A 128 12.59 -19.18 -12.55
N TRP A 129 12.54 -17.88 -12.80
CA TRP A 129 11.77 -17.30 -13.91
C TRP A 129 12.40 -17.58 -15.29
N ASN A 130 13.42 -18.41 -15.37
CA ASN A 130 13.92 -18.93 -16.65
C ASN A 130 13.31 -20.32 -16.96
N SER A 131 12.60 -20.93 -16.00
CA SER A 131 11.95 -22.23 -16.16
C SER A 131 10.46 -22.06 -16.47
N TYR A 132 9.97 -22.84 -17.44
CA TYR A 132 8.55 -22.92 -17.83
C TYR A 132 7.61 -23.19 -16.63
N SER A 133 8.12 -23.88 -15.61
CA SER A 133 7.37 -24.31 -14.42
C SER A 133 6.99 -23.16 -13.47
N SER A 134 7.81 -22.12 -13.34
CA SER A 134 7.54 -21.00 -12.44
C SER A 134 6.42 -20.09 -12.98
N TYR A 135 6.38 -19.87 -14.30
CA TYR A 135 5.29 -19.11 -14.96
C TYR A 135 3.94 -19.78 -14.89
N LYS A 136 3.92 -21.12 -14.91
CA LYS A 136 2.69 -21.88 -14.80
C LYS A 136 2.01 -21.61 -13.45
N LEU A 137 2.77 -21.31 -12.38
CA LEU A 137 2.24 -20.94 -11.05
C LEU A 137 1.48 -19.62 -11.08
N MET A 138 1.83 -18.76 -12.02
CA MET A 138 1.30 -17.42 -12.17
C MET A 138 0.25 -17.31 -13.26
N ASN A 139 -0.07 -18.41 -13.96
CA ASN A 139 -0.94 -18.41 -15.13
C ASN A 139 -0.50 -17.37 -16.19
N LEU A 140 0.81 -17.17 -16.31
CA LEU A 140 1.42 -16.24 -17.27
C LEU A 140 1.96 -17.04 -18.46
N ASP A 141 1.69 -16.56 -19.68
CA ASP A 141 2.32 -17.11 -20.88
C ASP A 141 3.84 -16.97 -20.76
N VAL A 142 4.55 -18.02 -21.18
CA VAL A 142 6.00 -18.11 -21.12
C VAL A 142 6.60 -17.06 -22.03
N LEU A 143 7.17 -16.01 -21.43
CA LEU A 143 7.79 -14.90 -22.14
C LEU A 143 9.31 -14.99 -21.99
N PRO A 144 10.07 -14.63 -23.04
CA PRO A 144 11.49 -14.95 -23.13
C PRO A 144 12.32 -14.25 -22.06
N ALA A 145 13.18 -15.03 -21.39
CA ALA A 145 14.13 -14.59 -20.38
C ALA A 145 15.21 -13.63 -20.95
N GLY A 146 15.66 -12.63 -20.17
CA GLY A 146 16.97 -12.03 -20.48
C GLY A 146 17.37 -10.66 -19.92
N GLU A 147 16.47 -9.74 -19.56
CA GLU A 147 16.90 -8.32 -19.43
C GLU A 147 16.89 -7.69 -18.03
N VAL A 148 16.25 -8.29 -17.01
CA VAL A 148 16.06 -7.64 -15.70
C VAL A 148 16.58 -8.49 -14.54
N THR A 149 17.34 -7.85 -13.64
CA THR A 149 17.88 -8.51 -12.44
C THR A 149 16.82 -8.69 -11.35
N SER A 150 16.93 -9.73 -10.52
CA SER A 150 16.01 -9.98 -9.40
C SER A 150 15.90 -8.79 -8.42
N ILE A 151 16.99 -8.06 -8.20
CA ILE A 151 17.03 -6.87 -7.34
C ILE A 151 16.19 -5.72 -7.92
N GLN A 152 16.28 -5.48 -9.23
CA GLN A 152 15.45 -4.48 -9.91
C GLN A 152 13.97 -4.83 -9.78
N VAL A 153 13.64 -6.12 -9.85
CA VAL A 153 12.27 -6.59 -9.69
C VAL A 153 11.72 -6.30 -8.29
N MET A 154 12.45 -6.68 -7.26
CA MET A 154 12.11 -6.37 -5.87
C MET A 154 11.91 -4.86 -5.66
N PHE A 155 12.87 -4.06 -6.13
CA PHE A 155 12.83 -2.61 -5.94
C PHE A 155 11.61 -1.93 -6.57
N VAL A 156 11.23 -2.35 -7.77
CA VAL A 156 10.06 -1.78 -8.47
C VAL A 156 8.75 -2.29 -7.84
N TYR A 157 8.69 -3.54 -7.39
CA TYR A 157 7.53 -4.06 -6.64
C TYR A 157 7.31 -3.23 -5.37
N TRP A 158 8.40 -2.99 -4.62
CA TRP A 158 8.38 -2.15 -3.44
C TRP A 158 7.82 -0.76 -3.73
N ILE A 159 8.39 -0.05 -4.71
CA ILE A 159 7.97 1.32 -5.06
C ILE A 159 6.50 1.34 -5.49
N LEU A 160 6.10 0.41 -6.35
CA LEU A 160 4.73 0.38 -6.85
C LEU A 160 3.73 0.12 -5.73
N MET A 161 4.02 -0.87 -4.87
CA MET A 161 3.18 -1.16 -3.71
C MET A 161 3.12 0.03 -2.75
N ALA A 162 4.26 0.70 -2.50
CA ALA A 162 4.29 1.92 -1.69
C ALA A 162 3.42 3.04 -2.29
N LEU A 163 3.49 3.26 -3.59
CA LEU A 163 2.67 4.27 -4.29
C LEU A 163 1.19 3.93 -4.21
N MET A 164 0.80 2.68 -4.45
CA MET A 164 -0.61 2.28 -4.39
C MET A 164 -1.18 2.40 -2.97
N ILE A 165 -0.44 1.93 -1.94
CA ILE A 165 -0.79 2.13 -0.52
C ILE A 165 -1.00 3.61 -0.24
N ALA A 166 -0.07 4.46 -0.67
CA ALA A 166 -0.17 5.89 -0.45
C ALA A 166 -1.38 6.50 -1.16
N ILE A 167 -1.65 6.17 -2.42
CA ILE A 167 -2.82 6.64 -3.19
C ILE A 167 -4.12 6.33 -2.40
N THR A 168 -4.24 5.11 -1.91
CA THR A 168 -5.45 4.65 -1.21
C THR A 168 -5.61 5.34 0.14
N CYS A 169 -4.51 5.51 0.86
CA CYS A 169 -4.47 6.31 2.08
C CYS A 169 -4.85 7.78 1.83
N PHE A 170 -4.37 8.39 0.73
CA PHE A 170 -4.71 9.76 0.37
C PHE A 170 -6.18 9.93 0.02
N ILE A 171 -6.77 8.97 -0.69
CA ILE A 171 -8.22 8.95 -0.93
C ILE A 171 -8.95 8.95 0.42
N GLY A 172 -8.57 8.08 1.36
CA GLY A 172 -9.13 8.08 2.71
C GLY A 172 -9.03 9.44 3.40
N ILE A 173 -7.85 10.06 3.40
CA ILE A 173 -7.63 11.38 4.01
C ILE A 173 -8.52 12.45 3.35
N ILE A 174 -8.65 12.45 2.01
CA ILE A 174 -9.49 13.42 1.30
C ILE A 174 -10.96 13.24 1.68
N PHE A 175 -11.47 12.01 1.72
CA PHE A 175 -12.84 11.75 2.16
C PHE A 175 -13.06 12.16 3.61
N GLU A 176 -12.08 11.94 4.49
CA GLU A 176 -12.14 12.41 5.88
C GLU A 176 -12.22 13.94 5.95
N ILE A 177 -11.46 14.66 5.11
CA ILE A 177 -11.50 16.13 5.04
C ILE A 177 -12.86 16.63 4.53
N ILE A 178 -13.44 15.97 3.54
CA ILE A 178 -14.70 16.40 2.91
C ILE A 178 -15.89 16.16 3.85
N PHE A 179 -15.94 15.00 4.51
CA PHE A 179 -17.09 14.56 5.29
C PHE A 179 -16.93 14.72 6.80
N SER A 180 -15.75 15.14 7.26
CA SER A 180 -15.39 15.25 8.69
C SER A 180 -15.72 13.97 9.49
N SER A 181 -15.70 12.80 8.84
CA SER A 181 -16.14 11.52 9.40
C SER A 181 -15.17 10.41 9.03
N ASP A 182 -14.73 9.68 10.04
CA ASP A 182 -13.82 8.54 9.89
C ASP A 182 -14.53 7.28 9.45
N VAL A 183 -15.80 7.14 9.82
CA VAL A 183 -16.66 6.06 9.33
C VAL A 183 -16.87 6.20 7.81
N ILE A 184 -17.20 7.40 7.32
CA ILE A 184 -17.42 7.64 5.88
C ILE A 184 -16.11 7.45 5.11
N SER A 185 -14.99 7.96 5.62
CA SER A 185 -13.66 7.74 5.05
C SER A 185 -13.31 6.24 4.98
N GLY A 186 -13.56 5.49 6.05
CA GLY A 186 -13.34 4.04 6.10
C GLY A 186 -14.19 3.29 5.08
N VAL A 187 -15.47 3.61 4.97
CA VAL A 187 -16.37 3.02 3.97
C VAL A 187 -15.90 3.35 2.54
N ALA A 188 -15.49 4.60 2.27
CA ALA A 188 -15.00 4.99 0.96
C ALA A 188 -13.74 4.21 0.54
N VAL A 189 -12.83 3.99 1.49
CA VAL A 189 -11.62 3.17 1.29
C VAL A 189 -11.98 1.71 1.02
N ILE A 190 -12.91 1.14 1.79
CA ILE A 190 -13.38 -0.24 1.58
C ILE A 190 -14.04 -0.39 0.21
N ILE A 191 -14.85 0.59 -0.21
CA ILE A 191 -15.48 0.57 -1.54
C ILE A 191 -14.41 0.70 -2.62
N PHE A 192 -13.50 1.67 -2.51
CA PHE A 192 -12.45 1.88 -3.50
C PHE A 192 -11.59 0.64 -3.70
N ALA A 193 -11.15 0.02 -2.60
CA ALA A 193 -10.34 -1.18 -2.68
C ALA A 193 -11.15 -2.44 -3.00
N GLY A 194 -12.40 -2.52 -2.54
CA GLY A 194 -13.32 -3.62 -2.81
C GLY A 194 -13.82 -3.66 -4.25
N VAL A 195 -13.97 -2.50 -4.91
CA VAL A 195 -14.30 -2.44 -6.33
C VAL A 195 -13.28 -3.20 -7.15
N ASP A 196 -11.99 -3.10 -6.84
CA ASP A 196 -10.93 -3.83 -7.54
C ASP A 196 -10.91 -5.34 -7.26
N ILE A 197 -11.57 -5.81 -6.19
CA ILE A 197 -11.77 -7.26 -5.93
C ILE A 197 -12.81 -7.84 -6.91
N PHE A 198 -13.88 -7.09 -7.20
CA PHE A 198 -14.98 -7.55 -8.06
C PHE A 198 -14.79 -7.17 -9.53
N ILE A 199 -14.25 -5.98 -9.80
CA ILE A 199 -14.05 -5.42 -11.13
C ILE A 199 -12.63 -4.83 -11.20
N PRO A 200 -11.69 -5.47 -11.90
CA PRO A 200 -10.30 -5.02 -11.97
C PRO A 200 -10.18 -3.70 -12.76
N LEU A 201 -10.23 -2.56 -12.07
CA LEU A 201 -10.28 -1.22 -12.67
C LEU A 201 -9.00 -0.42 -12.43
N THR A 202 -8.56 -0.31 -11.18
CA THR A 202 -7.50 0.61 -10.76
C THR A 202 -6.23 -0.15 -10.45
N TYR A 203 -6.23 -1.00 -9.43
CA TYR A 203 -5.04 -1.76 -9.04
C TYR A 203 -4.59 -2.70 -10.15
N HIS A 204 -5.51 -3.41 -10.80
CA HIS A 204 -5.16 -4.33 -11.87
C HIS A 204 -4.43 -3.65 -13.03
N LYS A 205 -4.82 -2.42 -13.40
CA LYS A 205 -4.17 -1.67 -14.49
C LYS A 205 -2.82 -1.08 -14.09
N LEU A 206 -2.67 -0.71 -12.81
CA LEU A 206 -1.47 -0.07 -12.28
C LEU A 206 -0.42 -1.07 -11.80
N ILE A 207 -0.83 -2.28 -11.42
CA ILE A 207 0.08 -3.35 -11.00
C ILE A 207 0.92 -3.83 -12.18
N ILE A 208 2.21 -4.05 -11.93
CA ILE A 208 3.15 -4.63 -12.88
C ILE A 208 2.97 -6.15 -12.81
N PHE A 209 2.33 -6.72 -13.83
CA PHE A 209 2.30 -8.17 -14.03
C PHE A 209 3.68 -8.68 -14.49
N GLY A 210 3.95 -9.97 -14.25
CA GLY A 210 5.15 -10.69 -14.73
C GLY A 210 5.57 -10.32 -16.16
N ALA A 211 4.61 -10.17 -17.08
CA ALA A 211 4.86 -9.81 -18.48
C ALA A 211 5.41 -8.37 -18.68
N ALA A 212 5.06 -7.41 -17.82
CA ALA A 212 5.46 -6.01 -17.95
C ALA A 212 6.87 -5.74 -17.40
N TRP A 213 7.48 -6.70 -16.69
CA TRP A 213 8.87 -6.60 -16.23
C TRP A 213 9.87 -6.54 -17.39
N TYR A 214 9.53 -7.13 -18.53
CA TYR A 214 10.38 -7.14 -19.72
C TYR A 214 10.31 -5.86 -20.54
N SER A 215 9.37 -4.95 -20.26
CA SER A 215 9.30 -3.64 -20.91
C SER A 215 9.58 -2.54 -19.90
N SER A 216 10.84 -2.10 -19.86
CA SER A 216 11.27 -0.94 -19.05
C SER A 216 10.41 0.30 -19.30
N GLY A 217 9.97 0.50 -20.56
CA GLY A 217 9.05 1.57 -20.95
C GLY A 217 7.66 1.43 -20.34
N GLU A 218 7.09 0.22 -20.30
CA GLU A 218 5.77 -0.01 -19.69
C GLU A 218 5.83 0.14 -18.16
N CYS A 219 6.88 -0.36 -17.53
CA CYS A 219 7.14 -0.18 -16.11
C CYS A 219 7.28 1.31 -15.74
N ALA A 220 8.12 2.06 -16.47
CA ALA A 220 8.29 3.49 -16.28
C ALA A 220 6.97 4.26 -16.47
N ARG A 221 6.17 3.89 -17.48
CA ARG A 221 4.85 4.48 -17.71
C ARG A 221 3.90 4.26 -16.53
N LYS A 222 3.83 3.04 -15.98
CA LYS A 222 2.97 2.73 -14.82
C LYS A 222 3.41 3.50 -13.56
N LEU A 223 4.71 3.54 -13.29
CA LEU A 223 5.27 4.33 -12.20
C LEU A 223 4.97 5.82 -12.38
N GLY A 224 5.12 6.35 -13.59
CA GLY A 224 4.79 7.74 -13.92
C GLY A 224 3.32 8.08 -13.70
N ILE A 225 2.40 7.20 -14.10
CA ILE A 225 0.95 7.38 -13.85
C ILE A 225 0.65 7.38 -12.35
N ALA A 226 1.20 6.41 -11.60
CA ALA A 226 0.99 6.35 -10.15
C ALA A 226 1.55 7.59 -9.42
N ALA A 227 2.74 8.05 -9.80
CA ALA A 227 3.34 9.27 -9.27
C ALA A 227 2.52 10.52 -9.61
N LEU A 228 1.94 10.59 -10.82
CA LEU A 228 1.06 11.69 -11.21
C LEU A 228 -0.24 11.69 -10.41
N ILE A 229 -0.88 10.53 -10.22
CA ILE A 229 -2.08 10.41 -9.37
C ILE A 229 -1.77 10.88 -7.95
N MET A 230 -0.64 10.44 -7.38
CA MET A 230 -0.15 10.88 -6.07
C MET A 230 -0.01 12.39 -5.98
N ALA A 231 0.64 13.02 -6.97
CA ALA A 231 0.80 14.47 -7.00
C ALA A 231 -0.55 15.20 -7.06
N VAL A 232 -1.49 14.71 -7.87
CA VAL A 232 -2.85 15.26 -7.97
C VAL A 232 -3.58 15.14 -6.64
N LEU A 233 -3.51 14.00 -5.95
CA LEU A 233 -4.17 13.79 -4.65
C LEU A 233 -3.60 14.70 -3.56
N ILE A 234 -2.27 14.90 -3.53
CA ILE A 234 -1.63 15.82 -2.58
C ILE A 234 -2.08 17.26 -2.83
N ILE A 235 -2.11 17.70 -4.09
CA ILE A 235 -2.59 19.05 -4.45
C ILE A 235 -4.08 19.20 -4.12
N ALA A 236 -4.90 18.20 -4.44
CA ALA A 236 -6.33 18.22 -4.14
C ALA A 236 -6.59 18.34 -2.63
N GLY A 237 -5.88 17.56 -1.81
CA GLY A 237 -6.02 17.66 -0.36
C GLY A 237 -5.49 18.98 0.21
N LEU A 238 -4.42 19.56 -0.35
CA LEU A 238 -3.93 20.91 0.01
C LEU A 238 -4.97 22.01 -0.26
N ILE A 239 -5.79 21.86 -1.29
CA ILE A 239 -6.89 22.78 -1.60
C ILE A 239 -8.09 22.51 -0.67
N LEU A 240 -8.48 21.24 -0.50
CA LEU A 240 -9.68 20.83 0.23
C LEU A 240 -9.57 21.02 1.74
N GLN A 241 -8.37 20.95 2.32
CA GLN A 241 -8.13 21.11 3.75
C GLN A 241 -8.63 22.45 4.35
N ARG A 242 -8.96 23.45 3.53
CA ARG A 242 -9.68 24.66 3.98
C ARG A 242 -11.04 24.34 4.60
N LYS A 243 -11.72 23.29 4.10
CA LYS A 243 -13.02 22.82 4.59
C LYS A 243 -12.93 22.02 5.89
N ARG A 244 -11.73 21.62 6.33
CA ARG A 244 -11.58 20.80 7.53
C ARG A 244 -12.03 21.61 8.74
N GLU A 245 -13.12 21.19 9.34
CA GLU A 245 -13.60 21.71 10.61
C GLU A 245 -12.69 21.16 11.71
N TYR A 246 -12.08 22.08 12.43
CA TYR A 246 -11.53 21.75 13.72
C TYR A 246 -12.36 22.53 14.73
N TYR A 247 -12.87 21.85 15.76
CA TYR A 247 -13.54 22.54 16.85
C TYR A 247 -12.59 23.60 17.40
N GLU A 248 -12.94 24.87 17.22
CA GLU A 248 -12.23 25.98 17.84
C GLU A 248 -12.33 25.78 19.35
N TYR A 249 -11.18 25.72 20.01
CA TYR A 249 -11.14 25.93 21.44
C TYR A 249 -11.60 27.39 21.62
N LYS A 250 -12.84 27.59 22.08
CA LYS A 250 -13.20 28.87 22.71
C LYS A 250 -12.16 29.03 23.82
N LYS A 251 -11.27 30.02 23.68
CA LYS A 251 -10.62 30.56 24.86
C LYS A 251 -11.77 31.02 25.74
N GLU A 252 -12.04 30.28 26.80
CA GLU A 252 -12.75 30.87 27.93
C GLU A 252 -11.85 32.02 28.37
N ASP A 253 -12.37 33.23 28.19
CA ASP A 253 -11.82 34.42 28.79
C ASP A 253 -11.92 34.23 30.31
N GLU A 254 -10.81 33.81 30.93
CA GLU A 254 -10.53 33.92 32.37
C GLU A 254 -9.19 34.61 32.59
#